data_AF-A0A350J723-F1
#
_entry.id   AF-A0A350J723-F1
#
_cell.length_a   1.000
_cell.length_b   1.000
_cell.length_c   1.000
_cell.angle_alpha   90.00
_cell.angle_beta   90.00
_cell.angle_gamma   90.00
#
_symmetry.space_group_name_H-M   'P 1'
#
loop_
_entity.id
_entity.type
_entity.pdbx_description
1 polymer ?
#
loop_
_entity_poly.entity_id
_entity_poly.type
_entity_poly.pdbx_seq_one_letter_code
_entity_poly.pdbx_strand_id
1 'polypeptide(L)'
;MALEALGQYRSLVVDYSIIREYAGTALFGEFLDLIVSSSADIYVSKSFKLLHYCVIHQADTKNASASNAMRDFCSLLLPGRKLHSVQTTETTEFMAGIAELPDCCIVTTATGIFTKRLLEKKPGFKCDLAMLEAGKVTIYHGLDDLLSNYELQKISPLASVNKYLEASAFCNVGDTVTTGEQKPIVLTKRISSGAEGMVFATDNPKLVAKIYHRGVITPL
;
A
#
# COMPACT_ATOMS: atom_id res chain seq x y z
N MET A 1 -13.65 7.62 21.38
CA MET A 1 -12.38 7.66 20.61
C MET A 1 -12.67 7.15 19.20
N ALA A 2 -12.16 7.79 18.13
CA ALA A 2 -12.64 7.50 16.76
C ALA A 2 -12.41 6.05 16.30
N LEU A 3 -11.42 5.35 16.87
CA LEU A 3 -11.08 3.98 16.54
C LEU A 3 -11.81 2.91 17.37
N GLU A 4 -12.58 3.27 18.40
CA GLU A 4 -13.34 2.30 19.23
C GLU A 4 -14.32 1.46 18.40
N ALA A 5 -14.89 2.04 17.34
CA ALA A 5 -15.80 1.35 16.44
C ALA A 5 -15.16 0.17 15.72
N LEU A 6 -13.82 0.09 15.67
CA LEU A 6 -13.10 -1.05 15.11
C LEU A 6 -12.98 -2.23 16.10
N GLY A 7 -13.19 -1.99 17.40
CA GLY A 7 -13.04 -3.02 18.44
C GLY A 7 -14.11 -4.12 18.37
N GLN A 8 -15.18 -3.91 17.61
CA GLN A 8 -16.26 -4.89 17.41
C GLN A 8 -15.91 -5.99 16.40
N TYR A 9 -14.89 -5.77 15.55
CA TYR A 9 -14.55 -6.71 14.48
C TYR A 9 -13.62 -7.81 14.98
N ARG A 10 -13.83 -9.02 14.47
CA ARG A 10 -12.96 -10.18 14.76
C ARG A 10 -11.75 -10.22 13.85
N SER A 11 -11.86 -9.66 12.66
CA SER A 11 -10.79 -9.63 11.66
C SER A 11 -10.60 -8.20 11.16
N LEU A 12 -9.37 -7.69 11.23
CA LEU A 12 -9.01 -6.41 10.62
C LEU A 12 -8.05 -6.65 9.46
N VAL A 13 -8.44 -6.22 8.28
CA VAL A 13 -7.61 -6.25 7.08
C VAL A 13 -6.94 -4.90 6.92
N VAL A 14 -5.62 -4.83 7.01
CA VAL A 14 -4.89 -3.55 7.10
C VAL A 14 -4.15 -3.24 5.81
N ASP A 15 -4.48 -2.12 5.17
CA ASP A 15 -3.70 -1.58 4.05
C ASP A 15 -2.39 -0.95 4.54
N TYR A 16 -1.32 -1.07 3.74
CA TYR A 16 -0.02 -0.49 4.08
C TYR A 16 -0.06 1.05 4.13
N SER A 17 -1.07 1.66 3.51
CA SER A 17 -1.27 3.10 3.55
C SER A 17 -1.42 3.65 4.96
N ILE A 18 -1.96 2.86 5.91
CA ILE A 18 -2.07 3.24 7.32
C ILE A 18 -0.68 3.52 7.92
N ILE A 19 0.28 2.61 7.71
CA ILE A 19 1.66 2.81 8.17
C ILE A 19 2.28 3.99 7.43
N ARG A 20 2.09 4.07 6.11
CA ARG A 20 2.72 5.12 5.29
C ARG A 20 2.28 6.53 5.69
N GLU A 21 1.00 6.73 6.01
CA GLU A 21 0.41 8.05 6.24
C GLU A 21 0.40 8.46 7.70
N TYR A 22 0.20 7.50 8.61
CA TYR A 22 0.00 7.80 10.03
C TYR A 22 1.16 7.37 10.93
N ALA A 23 2.23 6.79 10.40
CA ALA A 23 3.40 6.46 11.20
C ALA A 23 3.95 7.68 11.98
N GLY A 24 4.10 7.52 13.29
CA GLY A 24 4.55 8.58 14.20
C GLY A 24 3.49 9.61 14.59
N THR A 25 2.22 9.38 14.22
CA THR A 25 1.08 10.21 14.66
C THR A 25 0.35 9.57 15.83
N ALA A 26 -0.39 10.38 16.59
CA ALA A 26 -1.24 9.90 17.69
C ALA A 26 -2.29 8.87 17.20
N LEU A 27 -2.83 9.06 16.00
CA LEU A 27 -3.80 8.15 15.40
C LEU A 27 -3.24 6.73 15.23
N PHE A 28 -1.97 6.60 14.84
CA PHE A 28 -1.33 5.28 14.74
C PHE A 28 -1.08 4.66 16.11
N GLY A 29 -0.74 5.47 17.12
CA GLY A 29 -0.65 5.00 18.51
C GLY A 29 -1.97 4.44 19.01
N GLU A 30 -3.07 5.18 18.84
CA GLU A 30 -4.42 4.73 19.19
C GLU A 30 -4.81 3.44 18.44
N PHE A 31 -4.38 3.30 17.18
CA PHE A 31 -4.61 2.08 16.40
C PHE A 31 -3.85 0.88 16.96
N LEU A 32 -2.60 1.06 17.40
CA LEU A 32 -1.84 0.00 18.07
C LEU A 32 -2.48 -0.38 19.41
N ASP A 33 -2.92 0.60 20.21
CA ASP A 33 -3.59 0.35 21.49
C ASP A 33 -4.90 -0.42 21.31
N LEU A 34 -5.65 -0.13 20.25
CA LEU A 34 -6.82 -0.90 19.87
C LEU A 34 -6.46 -2.36 19.52
N ILE A 35 -5.40 -2.59 18.74
CA ILE A 35 -4.95 -3.94 18.39
C ILE A 35 -4.55 -4.76 19.63
N VAL A 36 -3.91 -4.09 20.60
CA VAL A 36 -3.50 -4.71 21.85
C VAL A 36 -4.70 -5.06 22.72
N SER A 37 -5.67 -4.15 22.83
CA SER A 37 -6.87 -4.32 23.66
C SER A 37 -7.95 -5.21 23.03
N SER A 38 -7.94 -5.38 21.71
CA SER A 38 -8.90 -6.23 20.98
C SER A 38 -8.41 -7.68 20.83
N SER A 39 -9.36 -8.59 20.62
CA SER A 39 -9.09 -9.98 20.22
C SER A 39 -9.01 -10.16 18.70
N ALA A 40 -8.89 -9.07 17.94
CA ALA A 40 -8.94 -9.12 16.49
C ALA A 40 -7.67 -9.73 15.89
N ASP A 41 -7.86 -10.59 14.89
CA ASP A 41 -6.79 -11.07 14.03
C ASP A 41 -6.53 -10.06 12.90
N ILE A 42 -5.26 -9.86 12.58
CA ILE A 42 -4.80 -8.87 11.61
C ILE A 42 -4.36 -9.54 10.32
N TYR A 43 -4.95 -9.13 9.22
CA TYR A 43 -4.68 -9.67 7.89
C TYR A 43 -4.02 -8.61 7.01
N VAL A 44 -2.93 -9.00 6.34
CA VAL A 44 -2.23 -8.14 5.38
C VAL A 44 -2.03 -8.86 4.05
N SER A 45 -2.04 -8.11 2.95
CA SER A 45 -1.73 -8.65 1.62
C SER A 45 -0.24 -8.92 1.45
N LYS A 46 0.14 -9.74 0.46
CA LYS A 46 1.55 -9.90 0.07
C LYS A 46 2.19 -8.57 -0.37
N SER A 47 1.40 -7.68 -0.97
CA SER A 47 1.82 -6.33 -1.35
C SER A 47 2.25 -5.49 -0.15
N PHE A 48 1.67 -5.71 1.04
CA PHE A 48 2.05 -5.01 2.27
C PHE A 48 3.54 -5.19 2.59
N LYS A 49 4.03 -6.44 2.56
CA LYS A 49 5.44 -6.76 2.79
C LYS A 49 6.34 -6.17 1.72
N LEU A 50 5.93 -6.23 0.45
CA LEU A 50 6.69 -5.68 -0.68
C LEU A 50 6.83 -4.15 -0.58
N LEU A 51 5.74 -3.46 -0.22
CA LEU A 51 5.75 -2.01 -0.02
C LEU A 51 6.68 -1.63 1.14
N HIS A 52 6.64 -2.38 2.24
CA HIS A 52 7.54 -2.14 3.35
C HIS A 52 9.02 -2.38 2.99
N TYR A 53 9.31 -3.45 2.25
CA TYR A 53 10.65 -3.73 1.74
C TYR A 53 11.19 -2.55 0.92
N CYS A 54 10.36 -1.96 0.05
CA CYS A 54 10.74 -0.75 -0.70
C CYS A 54 11.11 0.41 0.23
N VAL A 55 10.37 0.62 1.31
CA VAL A 55 10.62 1.69 2.28
C VAL A 55 11.97 1.53 2.97
N ILE A 56 12.30 0.32 3.42
CA ILE A 56 13.60 0.01 4.06
C ILE A 56 14.74 0.27 3.07
N HIS A 57 14.65 -0.31 1.87
CA HIS A 57 15.76 -0.28 0.90
C HIS A 57 15.99 1.08 0.24
N GLN A 58 14.99 1.96 0.27
CA GLN A 58 15.18 3.34 -0.18
C GLN A 58 16.07 4.17 0.77
N ALA A 59 16.23 3.74 2.02
CA ALA A 59 17.05 4.39 3.05
C ALA A 59 16.85 5.92 3.13
N ASP A 60 15.64 6.40 2.84
CA ASP A 60 15.28 7.82 2.95
C ASP A 60 14.96 8.14 4.41
N THR A 61 15.60 9.15 4.97
CA THR A 61 15.38 9.58 6.36
C THR A 61 13.93 10.01 6.61
N LYS A 62 13.22 10.45 5.57
CA LYS A 62 11.78 10.78 5.63
C LYS A 62 10.91 9.57 5.97
N ASN A 63 11.40 8.37 5.71
CA ASN A 63 10.68 7.12 5.94
C ASN A 63 11.00 6.48 7.30
N ALA A 64 11.84 7.11 8.14
CA ALA A 64 12.24 6.55 9.43
C ALA A 64 11.04 6.24 10.34
N SER A 65 10.03 7.11 10.34
CA SER A 65 8.79 6.90 11.09
C SER A 65 8.04 5.64 10.63
N ALA A 66 7.93 5.41 9.31
CA ALA A 66 7.26 4.23 8.77
C ALA A 66 8.01 2.93 9.11
N SER A 67 9.34 2.96 9.10
CA SER A 67 10.17 1.83 9.55
C SER A 67 9.99 1.50 11.03
N ASN A 68 9.96 2.51 11.89
CA ASN A 68 9.70 2.33 13.32
C ASN A 68 8.26 1.82 13.56
N ALA A 69 7.27 2.43 12.93
CA ALA A 69 5.86 2.03 13.03
C ALA A 69 5.64 0.58 12.62
N MET A 70 6.28 0.12 11.53
CA MET A 70 6.18 -1.28 11.11
C MET A 70 6.87 -2.24 12.08
N ARG A 71 8.02 -1.85 12.64
CA ARG A 71 8.68 -2.63 13.70
C ARG A 71 7.75 -2.78 14.91
N ASP A 72 7.13 -1.69 15.36
CA ASP A 72 6.25 -1.70 16.53
C ASP A 72 4.99 -2.55 16.25
N PHE A 73 4.39 -2.38 15.07
CA PHE A 73 3.26 -3.21 14.59
C PHE A 73 3.59 -4.71 14.58
N CYS A 74 4.74 -5.09 14.03
CA CYS A 74 5.15 -6.50 13.98
C CYS A 74 5.52 -7.04 15.37
N SER A 75 6.15 -6.23 16.21
CA SER A 75 6.55 -6.62 17.56
C SER A 75 5.35 -6.92 18.45
N LEU A 76 4.22 -6.24 18.20
CA LEU A 76 2.96 -6.50 18.89
C LEU A 76 2.25 -7.77 18.35
N LEU A 77 2.19 -7.93 17.03
CA LEU A 77 1.36 -8.97 16.42
C LEU A 77 2.01 -10.35 16.32
N LEU A 78 3.33 -10.42 16.13
CA LEU A 78 4.03 -11.69 15.92
C LEU A 78 4.05 -12.57 17.18
N PRO A 79 4.38 -12.06 18.39
CA PRO A 79 4.35 -12.88 19.60
C PRO A 79 2.94 -13.40 19.92
N GLY A 80 1.92 -12.58 19.65
CA GLY A 80 0.51 -12.95 19.82
C GLY A 80 -0.05 -13.85 18.73
N ARG A 81 0.73 -14.17 17.68
CA ARG A 81 0.28 -14.92 16.48
C ARG A 81 -0.97 -14.33 15.81
N LYS A 82 -1.17 -13.02 15.94
CA LYS A 82 -2.32 -12.29 15.39
C LYS A 82 -2.09 -11.80 13.95
N LEU A 83 -0.88 -11.94 13.39
CA LEU A 83 -0.58 -11.47 12.03
C LEU A 83 -0.69 -12.60 11.02
N HIS A 84 -1.60 -12.43 10.06
CA HIS A 84 -1.86 -13.35 8.96
C HIS A 84 -1.54 -12.68 7.62
N SER A 85 -0.87 -13.39 6.72
CA SER A 85 -0.52 -12.87 5.39
C SER A 85 -1.25 -13.64 4.30
N VAL A 86 -2.13 -12.96 3.58
CA VAL A 86 -2.81 -13.51 2.40
C VAL A 86 -1.86 -13.41 1.21
N GLN A 87 -1.52 -14.56 0.60
CA GLN A 87 -0.44 -14.68 -0.38
C GLN A 87 -0.81 -14.21 -1.80
N THR A 88 -1.54 -13.10 -1.92
CA THR A 88 -1.86 -12.48 -3.21
C THR A 88 -1.48 -10.99 -3.21
N THR A 89 -1.08 -10.50 -4.39
CA THR A 89 -0.79 -9.09 -4.68
C THR A 89 -1.93 -8.40 -5.44
N GLU A 90 -2.84 -9.19 -6.02
CA GLU A 90 -3.95 -8.72 -6.83
C GLU A 90 -5.13 -8.39 -5.90
N THR A 91 -5.76 -7.23 -6.11
CA THR A 91 -6.78 -6.71 -5.18
C THR A 91 -8.06 -7.53 -5.20
N THR A 92 -8.55 -7.96 -6.36
CA THR A 92 -9.76 -8.79 -6.47
C THR A 92 -9.57 -10.19 -5.88
N GLU A 93 -8.42 -10.83 -6.09
CA GLU A 93 -8.06 -12.10 -5.45
C GLU A 93 -7.93 -11.95 -3.94
N PHE A 94 -7.34 -10.83 -3.48
CA PHE A 94 -7.23 -10.52 -2.07
C PHE A 94 -8.62 -10.37 -1.44
N MET A 95 -9.52 -9.63 -2.10
CA MET A 95 -10.90 -9.47 -1.68
C MET A 95 -11.63 -10.81 -1.58
N ALA A 96 -11.45 -11.71 -2.56
CA ALA A 96 -12.02 -13.04 -2.52
C ALA A 96 -11.50 -13.84 -1.31
N GLY A 97 -10.20 -13.76 -1.01
CA GLY A 97 -9.58 -14.46 0.11
C GLY A 97 -10.02 -13.95 1.50
N ILE A 98 -10.37 -12.66 1.62
CA ILE A 98 -10.84 -12.09 2.90
C ILE A 98 -12.37 -12.12 3.04
N ALA A 99 -13.12 -12.34 1.95
CA ALA A 99 -14.59 -12.37 1.99
C ALA A 99 -15.14 -13.51 2.86
N GLU A 100 -14.35 -14.56 3.08
CA GLU A 100 -14.70 -15.69 3.93
C GLU A 100 -14.42 -15.44 5.42
N LEU A 101 -13.76 -14.32 5.78
CA LEU A 101 -13.43 -14.01 7.17
C LEU A 101 -14.67 -13.54 7.94
N PRO A 102 -14.89 -14.04 9.17
CA PRO A 102 -15.99 -13.60 10.01
C PRO A 102 -15.73 -12.17 10.52
N ASP A 103 -16.79 -11.36 10.52
CA ASP A 103 -16.82 -9.99 11.06
C ASP A 103 -15.57 -9.18 10.69
N CYS A 104 -15.34 -9.10 9.38
CA CYS A 104 -14.16 -8.50 8.78
C CYS A 104 -14.37 -7.02 8.45
N CYS A 105 -13.42 -6.17 8.87
CA CYS A 105 -13.34 -4.78 8.46
C CYS A 105 -12.01 -4.49 7.77
N ILE A 106 -12.07 -3.83 6.61
CA ILE A 106 -10.88 -3.35 5.91
C ILE A 106 -10.53 -1.95 6.40
N VAL A 107 -9.34 -1.78 6.94
CA VAL A 107 -8.80 -0.51 7.43
C VAL A 107 -7.86 0.06 6.38
N THR A 108 -8.23 1.22 5.81
CA THR A 108 -7.50 1.87 4.71
C THR A 108 -7.52 3.40 4.86
N THR A 109 -6.83 4.11 3.97
CA THR A 109 -6.84 5.58 3.87
C THR A 109 -7.41 6.03 2.52
N ALA A 110 -7.84 7.29 2.47
CA ALA A 110 -8.31 7.93 1.25
C ALA A 110 -7.25 7.92 0.12
N THR A 111 -5.96 8.00 0.48
CA THR A 111 -4.86 8.04 -0.49
C THR A 111 -4.20 6.68 -0.73
N GLY A 112 -4.71 5.62 -0.09
CA GLY A 112 -4.27 4.25 -0.27
C GLY A 112 -4.47 3.76 -1.70
N ILE A 113 -3.48 3.02 -2.21
CA ILE A 113 -3.60 2.38 -3.54
C ILE A 113 -4.75 1.37 -3.52
N PHE A 114 -4.98 0.73 -2.37
CA PHE A 114 -6.06 -0.21 -2.18
C PHE A 114 -7.43 0.44 -2.44
N THR A 115 -7.72 1.57 -1.79
CA THR A 115 -8.96 2.35 -1.99
C THR A 115 -9.16 2.72 -3.44
N LYS A 116 -8.12 3.24 -4.12
CA LYS A 116 -8.19 3.58 -5.55
C LYS A 116 -8.60 2.37 -6.40
N ARG A 117 -7.97 1.22 -6.16
CA ARG A 117 -8.28 -0.02 -6.89
C ARG A 117 -9.68 -0.55 -6.61
N LEU A 118 -10.22 -0.39 -5.39
CA LEU A 118 -11.60 -0.73 -5.10
C LEU A 118 -12.57 0.11 -5.93
N LEU A 119 -12.32 1.41 -6.03
CA LEU A 119 -13.15 2.35 -6.79
C LEU A 119 -13.06 2.12 -8.31
N GLU A 120 -11.87 1.77 -8.80
CA GLU A 120 -11.61 1.46 -10.22
C GLU A 120 -12.21 0.12 -10.65
N LYS A 121 -11.89 -0.96 -9.92
CA LYS A 121 -12.26 -2.34 -10.31
C LYS A 121 -13.66 -2.74 -9.85
N LYS A 122 -14.19 -2.06 -8.82
CA LYS A 122 -15.47 -2.34 -8.19
C LYS A 122 -15.69 -3.84 -7.90
N PRO A 123 -14.75 -4.50 -7.19
CA PRO A 123 -14.91 -5.90 -6.86
C PRO A 123 -16.17 -6.07 -5.99
N GLY A 124 -17.01 -7.06 -6.27
CA GLY A 124 -18.15 -7.34 -5.41
C GLY A 124 -17.69 -7.80 -4.02
N PHE A 125 -17.99 -7.04 -2.97
CA PHE A 125 -17.75 -7.45 -1.58
C PHE A 125 -18.72 -6.78 -0.60
N LYS A 126 -18.97 -7.44 0.53
CA LYS A 126 -19.91 -7.00 1.59
C LYS A 126 -19.25 -6.66 2.93
N CYS A 127 -17.93 -6.79 3.05
CA CYS A 127 -17.24 -6.45 4.29
C CYS A 127 -17.23 -4.92 4.53
N ASP A 128 -17.20 -4.54 5.80
CA ASP A 128 -17.13 -3.15 6.19
C ASP A 128 -15.75 -2.57 5.84
N LEU A 129 -15.72 -1.28 5.49
CA LEU A 129 -14.50 -0.56 5.16
C LEU A 129 -14.38 0.67 6.07
N ALA A 130 -13.37 0.67 6.92
CA ALA A 130 -13.00 1.80 7.74
C ALA A 130 -11.96 2.66 7.02
N MET A 131 -12.38 3.88 6.68
CA MET A 131 -11.54 4.91 6.10
C MET A 131 -10.97 5.78 7.22
N LEU A 132 -9.66 5.70 7.43
CA LEU A 132 -8.94 6.56 8.36
C LEU A 132 -8.62 7.89 7.68
N GLU A 133 -9.01 8.98 8.34
CA GLU A 133 -8.65 10.34 8.00
C GLU A 133 -8.12 11.06 9.25
N ALA A 134 -7.45 12.21 9.09
CA ALA A 134 -6.89 12.94 10.23
C ALA A 134 -8.00 13.29 11.25
N GLY A 135 -7.99 12.61 12.41
CA GLY A 135 -8.92 12.84 13.51
C GLY A 135 -10.31 12.22 13.35
N LYS A 136 -10.58 11.42 12.30
CA LYS A 136 -11.86 10.74 12.14
C LYS A 136 -11.74 9.37 11.46
N VAL A 137 -12.71 8.53 11.74
CA VAL A 137 -12.90 7.22 11.11
C VAL A 137 -14.29 7.20 10.52
N THR A 138 -14.39 6.90 9.22
CA THR A 138 -15.67 6.69 8.54
C THR A 138 -15.81 5.21 8.21
N ILE A 139 -16.90 4.58 8.63
CA ILE A 139 -17.20 3.19 8.30
C ILE A 139 -18.20 3.18 7.15
N TYR A 140 -17.88 2.41 6.12
CA TYR A 140 -18.75 2.11 4.98
C TYR A 140 -19.16 0.64 5.01
N HIS A 141 -20.45 0.37 4.86
CA HIS A 141 -21.00 -0.98 4.89
C HIS A 141 -21.01 -1.62 3.50
N GLY A 142 -19.83 -2.06 3.07
CA GLY A 142 -19.60 -2.63 1.74
C GLY A 142 -19.27 -1.59 0.67
N LEU A 143 -19.05 -2.08 -0.55
CA LEU A 143 -18.61 -1.24 -1.66
C LEU A 143 -19.69 -0.25 -2.13
N ASP A 144 -20.96 -0.64 -2.11
CA ASP A 144 -22.05 0.23 -2.59
C ASP A 144 -22.22 1.46 -1.71
N ASP A 145 -22.08 1.29 -0.39
CA ASP A 145 -22.10 2.39 0.57
C ASP A 145 -20.91 3.34 0.36
N LEU A 146 -19.71 2.77 0.15
CA LEU A 146 -18.52 3.54 -0.21
C LEU A 146 -18.76 4.35 -1.50
N LEU A 147 -19.25 3.72 -2.57
CA LEU A 147 -19.48 4.38 -3.86
C LEU A 147 -20.55 5.48 -3.80
N SER A 148 -21.52 5.34 -2.89
CA SER A 148 -22.61 6.31 -2.74
C SER A 148 -22.20 7.51 -1.89
N ASN A 149 -21.32 7.32 -0.90
CA ASN A 149 -21.02 8.32 0.13
C ASN A 149 -19.59 8.87 0.06
N TYR A 150 -18.68 8.24 -0.67
CA TYR A 150 -17.30 8.71 -0.84
C TYR A 150 -17.19 9.58 -2.08
N GLU A 151 -16.86 10.86 -1.88
CA GLU A 151 -16.60 11.77 -2.99
C GLU A 151 -15.29 11.36 -3.67
N LEU A 152 -15.41 10.78 -4.87
CA LEU A 152 -14.27 10.43 -5.71
C LEU A 152 -13.41 11.68 -5.92
N GLN A 153 -12.16 11.64 -5.44
CA GLN A 153 -11.19 12.65 -5.83
C GLN A 153 -11.16 12.71 -7.35
N LYS A 154 -11.41 13.90 -7.91
CA LYS A 154 -11.44 14.11 -9.37
C LYS A 154 -10.13 13.60 -9.94
N ILE A 155 -10.22 12.43 -10.60
CA ILE A 155 -9.10 11.87 -11.34
C ILE A 155 -8.81 12.86 -12.45
N SER A 156 -7.55 13.32 -12.54
CA SER A 156 -7.12 14.15 -13.65
C SER A 156 -7.54 13.46 -14.95
N PRO A 157 -8.20 14.15 -15.90
CA PRO A 157 -8.58 13.56 -17.19
C PRO A 157 -7.39 12.90 -17.90
N LEU A 158 -6.16 13.34 -17.62
CA LEU A 158 -4.92 12.75 -18.13
C LEU A 158 -4.69 11.30 -17.66
N ALA A 159 -5.14 10.93 -16.46
CA ALA A 159 -5.00 9.56 -15.95
C ALA A 159 -5.97 8.58 -16.63
N SER A 160 -7.13 9.05 -17.13
CA SER A 160 -8.08 8.27 -17.92
C SER A 160 -7.69 8.13 -19.40
N VAL A 161 -6.69 8.88 -19.88
CA VAL A 161 -6.09 8.70 -21.22
C VAL A 161 -5.08 7.53 -21.24
N ASN A 162 -4.67 7.02 -20.08
CA ASN A 162 -3.60 6.02 -20.00
C ASN A 162 -4.07 4.59 -20.29
N LYS A 163 -4.08 4.22 -21.57
CA LYS A 163 -3.97 2.82 -22.04
C LYS A 163 -2.64 2.14 -21.66
N TYR A 164 -1.78 2.81 -20.88
CA TYR A 164 -0.36 2.50 -20.68
C TYR A 164 -0.01 2.04 -19.27
N LEU A 165 -0.96 2.00 -18.33
CA LEU A 165 -0.70 1.68 -16.91
C LEU A 165 -0.59 0.18 -16.59
N GLU A 166 -0.78 -0.70 -17.56
CA GLU A 166 -0.61 -2.15 -17.39
C GLU A 166 0.70 -2.63 -18.01
N ALA A 167 1.79 -2.36 -17.32
CA ALA A 167 3.12 -2.78 -17.75
C ALA A 167 3.96 -3.17 -16.54
N SER A 168 4.02 -4.46 -16.23
CA SER A 168 4.82 -5.02 -15.15
C SER A 168 6.32 -5.02 -15.51
N ALA A 169 6.97 -3.86 -15.38
CA ALA A 169 8.43 -3.77 -15.29
C ALA A 169 8.82 -3.55 -13.83
N PHE A 170 9.39 -4.58 -13.20
CA PHE A 170 9.87 -4.52 -11.83
C PHE A 170 11.39 -4.37 -11.85
N CYS A 171 11.89 -3.14 -11.69
CA CYS A 171 13.29 -2.89 -11.33
C CYS A 171 13.35 -2.32 -9.92
N ASN A 172 14.26 -2.83 -9.12
CA ASN A 172 14.46 -2.51 -7.72
C ASN A 172 15.88 -2.01 -7.47
N VAL A 173 16.05 -1.33 -6.34
CA VAL A 173 17.40 -1.04 -5.82
C VAL A 173 18.11 -2.37 -5.56
N GLY A 174 19.35 -2.48 -6.01
CA GLY A 174 20.16 -3.70 -5.98
C GLY A 174 20.17 -4.48 -7.29
N ASP A 175 19.26 -4.20 -8.24
CA ASP A 175 19.29 -4.85 -9.54
C ASP A 175 20.47 -4.35 -10.38
N THR A 176 21.06 -5.25 -11.17
CA THR A 176 22.08 -4.92 -12.17
C THR A 176 21.41 -4.69 -13.52
N VAL A 177 21.64 -3.53 -14.11
CA VAL A 177 21.22 -3.18 -15.47
C VAL A 177 22.43 -3.01 -16.37
N THR A 178 22.26 -3.27 -17.66
CA THR A 178 23.35 -3.21 -18.64
C THR A 178 23.19 -1.99 -19.53
N THR A 179 24.27 -1.21 -19.71
CA THR A 179 24.29 -0.06 -20.62
C THR A 179 24.32 -0.49 -22.08
N GLY A 180 24.14 0.46 -23.01
CA GLY A 180 24.33 0.21 -24.45
C GLY A 180 25.75 -0.28 -24.83
N GLU A 181 26.75 -0.05 -23.96
CA GLU A 181 28.12 -0.54 -24.13
C GLU A 181 28.36 -1.90 -23.46
N GLN A 182 27.30 -2.62 -23.06
CA GLN A 182 27.39 -3.89 -22.34
C GLN A 182 28.09 -3.80 -20.97
N LYS A 183 28.14 -2.60 -20.36
CA LYS A 183 28.71 -2.43 -19.01
C LYS A 183 27.61 -2.65 -17.96
N PRO A 184 27.82 -3.51 -16.95
CA PRO A 184 26.88 -3.67 -15.85
C PRO A 184 26.95 -2.46 -14.92
N ILE A 185 25.80 -2.05 -14.40
CA ILE A 185 25.62 -0.96 -13.46
C ILE A 185 24.60 -1.38 -12.41
N VAL A 186 24.86 -1.11 -11.14
CA VAL A 186 23.94 -1.44 -10.04
C VAL A 186 23.05 -0.25 -9.71
N LEU A 187 21.74 -0.49 -9.58
CA LEU A 187 20.79 0.52 -9.14
C LEU A 187 20.91 0.75 -7.62
N THR A 188 21.36 1.91 -7.18
CA THR A 188 21.70 2.16 -5.76
C THR A 188 20.62 2.89 -4.99
N LYS A 189 19.81 3.74 -5.66
CA LYS A 189 18.72 4.47 -5.03
C LYS A 189 17.65 4.83 -6.04
N ARG A 190 16.37 4.69 -5.71
CA ARG A 190 15.28 5.22 -6.53
C ARG A 190 15.13 6.73 -6.28
N ILE A 191 15.29 7.53 -7.33
CA ILE A 191 15.18 8.99 -7.30
C ILE A 191 13.71 9.40 -7.49
N SER A 192 13.03 8.81 -8.47
CA SER A 192 11.63 9.14 -8.77
C SER A 192 10.91 7.98 -9.44
N SER A 193 9.58 8.06 -9.45
CA SER A 193 8.69 7.15 -10.18
C SER A 193 7.56 7.97 -10.78
N GLY A 194 7.25 7.73 -12.05
CA GLY A 194 6.18 8.39 -12.78
C GLY A 194 5.44 7.44 -13.71
N ALA A 195 4.50 7.99 -14.49
CA ALA A 195 3.66 7.23 -15.42
C ALA A 195 4.46 6.54 -16.54
N GLU A 196 5.61 7.10 -16.93
CA GLU A 196 6.45 6.57 -18.03
C GLU A 196 7.55 5.61 -17.56
N GLY A 197 7.87 5.61 -16.26
CA GLY A 197 9.00 4.83 -15.76
C GLY A 197 9.49 5.25 -14.38
N MET A 198 10.65 4.72 -14.03
CA MET A 198 11.34 4.93 -12.76
C MET A 198 12.74 5.49 -13.02
N VAL A 199 13.24 6.35 -12.14
CA VAL A 199 14.59 6.91 -12.22
C VAL A 199 15.38 6.45 -11.01
N PHE A 200 16.61 5.98 -11.23
CA PHE A 200 17.51 5.47 -10.21
C PHE A 200 18.88 6.14 -10.30
N ALA A 201 19.46 6.45 -9.14
CA ALA A 201 20.90 6.62 -8.99
C ALA A 201 21.57 5.26 -9.17
N THR A 202 22.82 5.30 -9.60
CA THR A 202 23.60 4.10 -9.86
C THR A 202 24.85 4.04 -8.99
N ASP A 203 25.58 2.93 -9.02
CA ASP A 203 26.91 2.78 -8.41
C ASP A 203 27.99 3.60 -9.12
N ASN A 204 27.71 4.08 -10.33
CA ASN A 204 28.48 5.11 -10.99
C ASN A 204 27.86 6.51 -10.76
N PRO A 205 28.49 7.41 -9.99
CA PRO A 205 27.90 8.71 -9.64
C PRO A 205 27.71 9.65 -10.84
N LYS A 206 28.30 9.34 -12.01
CA LYS A 206 28.12 10.11 -13.25
C LYS A 206 26.90 9.67 -14.06
N LEU A 207 26.23 8.58 -13.67
CA LEU A 207 25.16 7.96 -14.44
C LEU A 207 23.87 7.85 -13.61
N VAL A 208 22.76 8.09 -14.30
CA VAL A 208 21.40 7.92 -13.79
C VAL A 208 20.68 6.96 -14.73
N ALA A 209 20.01 5.95 -14.16
CA ALA A 209 19.26 4.98 -14.93
C ALA A 209 17.77 5.35 -14.97
N LYS A 210 17.20 5.58 -16.16
CA LYS A 210 15.75 5.67 -16.37
C LYS A 210 15.25 4.33 -16.91
N ILE A 211 14.38 3.68 -16.15
CA ILE A 211 13.75 2.41 -16.49
C ILE A 211 12.33 2.69 -16.94
N TYR A 212 12.02 2.38 -18.20
CA TYR A 212 10.67 2.55 -18.75
C TYR A 212 9.78 1.37 -18.38
N HIS A 213 8.50 1.64 -18.16
CA HIS A 213 7.51 0.56 -18.01
C HIS A 213 7.34 -0.15 -19.37
N ARG A 214 7.36 -1.48 -19.39
CA ARG A 214 7.34 -2.30 -20.61
C ARG A 214 6.11 -2.01 -21.48
N GLY A 215 6.29 -1.49 -22.69
CA GLY A 215 5.18 -1.15 -23.60
C GLY A 215 4.74 0.32 -23.55
N VAL A 216 5.42 1.14 -22.75
CA VAL A 216 5.23 2.60 -22.66
C VAL A 216 6.44 3.30 -23.27
N ILE A 217 6.56 3.23 -24.60
CA ILE A 217 7.35 4.19 -25.36
C ILE A 217 6.32 5.04 -26.08
N THR A 218 6.13 6.28 -25.64
CA THR A 218 5.44 7.28 -26.46
C THR A 218 6.22 7.34 -27.79
N PRO A 219 5.60 7.04 -28.94
CA PRO A 219 6.25 7.30 -30.22
C PRO A 219 6.64 8.78 -30.24
N LEU A 220 7.91 9.06 -30.55
CA LEU A 220 8.42 10.42 -30.73
C LEU A 220 7.70 11.12 -31.89
#